data_AF-A0A9D8FQY7-F1
#
_entry.id   AF-A0A9D8FQY7-F1
#
_cell.length_a   1.000
_cell.length_b   1.000
_cell.length_c   1.000
_cell.angle_alpha   90.00
_cell.angle_beta   90.00
_cell.angle_gamma   90.00
#
_symmetry.space_group_name_H-M   'P 1'
#
loop_
_entity.id
_entity.type
_entity.pdbx_description
1 polymer ?
#
loop_
_entity_poly.entity_id
_entity_poly.type
_entity_poly.pdbx_seq_one_letter_code
_entity_poly.pdbx_strand_id
1 'polypeptide(L)'
;MREQRSQLTVFAVLLCANALLAFLAYALGLLQGLPEGQELSPSLANVPAWVLGLANAGIILVLYGLLGLAGLWCARKLELPGVYREGAGWRRWVGRPMLLGLIVGGVISLADLAFSTARDWDGFSHPPFPMSLIASATAGIGEEILYRAFVMSLWAFLWNLLLRRWRLTGLAIWIGNVAGALVFAAAHLPAAMFLLGASTLAELPRAVLAELLLLNGLLGLVAGERYARDGLVAAVGVHFWADIAWHVIWPLFAR
;
A
#
# COMPACT_ATOMS: atom_id res chain seq x y z
N MET A 1 -27.29 0.64 -12.10
CA MET A 1 -27.53 -0.13 -10.84
C MET A 1 -26.79 -1.47 -10.80
N ARG A 2 -26.85 -2.32 -11.84
CA ARG A 2 -26.15 -3.62 -11.87
C ARG A 2 -24.61 -3.48 -11.83
N GLU A 3 -24.07 -2.50 -12.54
CA GLU A 3 -22.63 -2.18 -12.58
C GLU A 3 -22.09 -1.75 -11.22
N GLN A 4 -22.78 -0.82 -10.56
CA GLN A 4 -22.42 -0.37 -9.21
C GLN A 4 -22.41 -1.53 -8.19
N ARG A 5 -23.34 -2.50 -8.33
CA ARG A 5 -23.33 -3.70 -7.50
C ARG A 5 -22.08 -4.55 -7.76
N SER A 6 -21.69 -4.73 -9.02
CA SER A 6 -20.48 -5.47 -9.40
C SER A 6 -19.20 -4.83 -8.83
N GLN A 7 -19.04 -3.51 -8.96
CA GLN A 7 -17.91 -2.77 -8.38
C GLN A 7 -17.82 -2.99 -6.86
N LEU A 8 -18.95 -2.83 -6.14
CA LEU A 8 -18.99 -3.02 -4.69
C LEU A 8 -18.75 -4.47 -4.27
N THR A 9 -19.18 -5.45 -5.07
CA THR A 9 -18.87 -6.87 -4.81
C THR A 9 -17.37 -7.12 -4.89
N VAL A 10 -16.68 -6.62 -5.93
CA VAL A 10 -15.22 -6.78 -6.04
C VAL A 10 -14.49 -6.07 -4.90
N PHE A 11 -14.94 -4.87 -4.51
CA PHE A 11 -14.39 -4.16 -3.36
C PHE A 11 -14.57 -4.94 -2.06
N ALA A 12 -15.77 -5.49 -1.81
CA ALA A 12 -16.05 -6.31 -0.63
C ALA A 12 -15.17 -7.58 -0.60
N VAL A 13 -14.94 -8.22 -1.76
CA VAL A 13 -14.04 -9.38 -1.86
C VAL A 13 -12.61 -8.99 -1.50
N LEU A 14 -12.08 -7.89 -2.04
CA LEU A 14 -10.75 -7.39 -1.68
C LEU A 14 -10.65 -7.09 -0.18
N LEU A 15 -11.63 -6.40 0.38
CA LEU A 15 -11.67 -6.03 1.80
C LEU A 15 -11.72 -7.25 2.71
N CYS A 16 -12.58 -8.22 2.41
CA CYS A 16 -12.70 -9.46 3.17
C CYS A 16 -11.45 -10.34 3.04
N ALA A 17 -10.85 -10.40 1.85
CA ALA A 17 -9.59 -11.10 1.63
C ALA A 17 -8.46 -10.47 2.47
N ASN A 18 -8.35 -9.15 2.48
CA ASN A 18 -7.36 -8.45 3.31
C ASN A 18 -7.57 -8.72 4.81
N ALA A 19 -8.82 -8.63 5.28
CA ALA A 19 -9.15 -8.89 6.69
C ALA A 19 -8.84 -10.35 7.09
N LEU A 20 -9.14 -11.32 6.22
CA LEU A 20 -8.83 -12.73 6.45
C LEU A 20 -7.33 -12.97 6.50
N LEU A 21 -6.58 -12.46 5.51
CA LEU A 21 -5.12 -12.62 5.47
C LEU A 21 -4.45 -11.98 6.68
N ALA A 22 -4.88 -10.78 7.06
CA ALA A 22 -4.41 -10.11 8.26
C ALA A 22 -4.73 -10.92 9.52
N PHE A 23 -5.94 -11.49 9.65
CA PHE A 23 -6.28 -12.38 10.77
C PHE A 23 -5.36 -13.61 10.81
N LEU A 24 -5.16 -14.28 9.67
CA LEU A 24 -4.35 -15.49 9.56
C LEU A 24 -2.89 -15.22 9.92
N ALA A 25 -2.34 -14.05 9.56
CA ALA A 25 -0.98 -13.65 9.95
C ALA A 25 -0.78 -13.71 11.47
N TYR A 26 -1.75 -13.24 12.25
CA TYR A 26 -1.72 -13.34 13.71
C TYR A 26 -2.06 -14.74 14.21
N ALA A 27 -3.17 -15.32 13.74
CA ALA A 27 -3.70 -16.57 14.26
C ALA A 27 -2.76 -17.77 14.05
N LEU A 28 -1.98 -17.76 12.97
CA LEU A 28 -0.98 -18.78 12.66
C LEU A 28 0.39 -18.48 13.28
N GLY A 29 0.49 -17.44 14.12
CA GLY A 29 1.74 -17.07 14.80
C GLY A 29 2.82 -16.57 13.85
N LEU A 30 2.47 -16.17 12.65
CA LEU A 30 3.45 -15.85 11.62
C LEU A 30 4.11 -14.47 11.83
N LEU A 31 3.57 -13.67 12.73
CA LEU A 31 4.19 -12.44 13.25
C LEU A 31 5.16 -12.71 14.41
N GLN A 32 5.28 -13.95 14.90
CA GLN A 32 6.26 -14.32 15.91
C GLN A 32 7.59 -14.61 15.21
N GLY A 33 8.58 -13.73 15.39
CA GLY A 33 9.84 -13.76 14.65
C GLY A 33 10.11 -12.49 13.83
N LEU A 34 9.34 -11.42 14.07
CA LEU A 34 9.75 -10.09 13.60
C LEU A 34 11.09 -9.70 14.27
N PRO A 35 11.97 -8.95 13.57
CA PRO A 35 13.25 -8.51 14.12
C PRO A 35 13.12 -7.79 15.48
N GLU A 36 14.21 -7.74 16.25
CA GLU A 36 14.28 -6.89 17.46
C GLU A 36 13.79 -5.48 17.15
N GLY A 37 12.90 -4.95 18.00
CA GLY A 37 12.25 -3.66 17.74
C GLY A 37 11.11 -3.73 16.73
N GLN A 38 10.51 -4.91 16.49
CA GLN A 38 9.18 -5.07 15.88
C GLN A 38 8.18 -5.83 16.78
N GLU A 39 8.53 -5.98 18.07
CA GLU A 39 7.71 -6.70 19.04
C GLU A 39 6.42 -5.96 19.40
N LEU A 40 5.39 -6.73 19.78
CA LEU A 40 4.17 -6.18 20.34
C LEU A 40 4.49 -5.44 21.64
N SER A 41 3.78 -4.34 21.91
CA SER A 41 3.94 -3.63 23.19
C SER A 41 3.75 -4.60 24.36
N PRO A 42 4.42 -4.39 25.51
CA PRO A 42 4.28 -5.29 26.67
C PRO A 42 2.83 -5.48 27.12
N SER A 43 1.97 -4.46 26.91
CA SER A 43 0.53 -4.53 27.17
C SER A 43 -0.24 -5.47 26.25
N LEU A 44 0.24 -5.70 25.03
CA LEU A 44 -0.37 -6.58 24.03
C LEU A 44 0.28 -7.96 24.01
N ALA A 45 1.47 -8.13 24.59
CA ALA A 45 2.20 -9.40 24.63
C ALA A 45 1.42 -10.54 25.32
N ASN A 46 0.56 -10.22 26.29
CA ASN A 46 -0.28 -11.20 26.99
C ASN A 46 -1.62 -11.48 26.30
N VAL A 47 -1.95 -10.77 25.22
CA VAL A 47 -3.19 -10.96 24.49
C VAL A 47 -3.03 -12.13 23.52
N PRO A 48 -3.93 -13.12 23.50
CA PRO A 48 -3.84 -14.22 22.55
C PRO A 48 -3.81 -13.72 21.10
N ALA A 49 -2.91 -14.27 20.27
CA ALA A 49 -2.68 -13.77 18.92
C ALA A 49 -3.96 -13.76 18.06
N TRP A 50 -4.84 -14.76 18.21
CA TRP A 50 -6.12 -14.78 17.49
C TRP A 50 -7.05 -13.62 17.86
N VAL A 51 -6.98 -13.10 19.09
CA VAL A 51 -7.74 -11.91 19.52
C VAL A 51 -7.20 -10.66 18.83
N LEU A 52 -5.87 -10.51 18.78
CA LEU A 52 -5.21 -9.42 18.04
C LEU A 52 -5.54 -9.49 16.54
N GLY A 53 -5.53 -10.70 15.96
CA GLY A 53 -5.94 -10.94 14.59
C GLY A 53 -7.39 -10.53 14.32
N LEU A 54 -8.32 -10.90 15.22
CA LEU A 54 -9.73 -10.51 15.10
C LEU A 54 -9.92 -8.99 15.21
N ALA A 55 -9.21 -8.35 16.14
CA ALA A 55 -9.24 -6.90 16.28
C ALA A 55 -8.73 -6.22 15.00
N ASN A 56 -7.62 -6.69 14.43
CA ASN A 56 -7.06 -6.14 13.19
C ASN A 56 -8.00 -6.37 11.99
N ALA A 57 -8.58 -7.56 11.85
CA ALA A 57 -9.58 -7.84 10.83
C ALA A 57 -10.83 -6.94 10.97
N GLY A 58 -11.28 -6.70 12.20
CA GLY A 58 -12.37 -5.77 12.50
C GLY A 58 -12.03 -4.33 12.08
N ILE A 59 -10.82 -3.85 12.38
CA ILE A 59 -10.32 -2.54 11.94
C ILE A 59 -10.33 -2.46 10.41
N ILE A 60 -9.85 -3.49 9.70
CA ILE A 60 -9.86 -3.51 8.23
C ILE A 60 -11.31 -3.42 7.72
N LEU A 61 -12.20 -4.31 8.16
CA LEU A 61 -13.59 -4.34 7.67
C LEU A 61 -14.33 -3.02 7.91
N VAL A 62 -14.12 -2.40 9.08
CA VAL A 62 -14.82 -1.16 9.46
C VAL A 62 -14.09 0.07 8.92
N LEU A 63 -12.87 0.34 9.38
CA LEU A 63 -12.15 1.56 9.03
C LEU A 63 -11.77 1.59 7.55
N TYR A 64 -11.13 0.55 7.03
CA TYR A 64 -10.70 0.53 5.62
C TYR A 64 -11.92 0.44 4.71
N GLY A 65 -12.96 -0.29 5.13
CA GLY A 65 -14.24 -0.32 4.44
C GLY A 65 -14.88 1.06 4.32
N LEU A 66 -15.02 1.80 5.42
CA LEU A 66 -15.61 3.14 5.43
C LEU A 66 -14.78 4.15 4.63
N LEU A 67 -13.47 4.18 4.83
CA LEU A 67 -12.56 5.07 4.10
C LEU A 67 -12.54 4.73 2.60
N GLY A 68 -12.45 3.44 2.26
CA GLY A 68 -12.51 2.98 0.88
C GLY A 68 -13.81 3.36 0.19
N LEU A 69 -14.97 3.23 0.86
CA LEU A 69 -16.26 3.66 0.33
C LEU A 69 -16.35 5.18 0.14
N ALA A 70 -15.83 5.96 1.09
CA ALA A 70 -15.72 7.42 0.95
C ALA A 70 -14.81 7.81 -0.23
N GLY A 71 -13.71 7.09 -0.40
CA GLY A 71 -12.79 7.21 -1.52
C GLY A 71 -13.44 6.91 -2.87
N LEU A 72 -14.14 5.77 -2.98
CA LEU A 72 -14.89 5.39 -4.18
C LEU A 72 -16.02 6.39 -4.48
N TRP A 73 -16.63 6.99 -3.45
CA TRP A 73 -17.57 8.09 -3.66
C TRP A 73 -16.90 9.32 -4.29
N CYS A 74 -15.73 9.74 -3.80
CA CYS A 74 -14.94 10.82 -4.38
C CYS A 74 -14.54 10.49 -5.83
N ALA A 75 -14.07 9.26 -6.06
CA ALA A 75 -13.67 8.76 -7.37
C ALA A 75 -14.80 8.85 -8.40
N ARG A 76 -16.03 8.49 -8.02
CA ARG A 76 -17.21 8.65 -8.89
C ARG A 76 -17.51 10.11 -9.23
N LYS A 77 -17.34 11.04 -8.27
CA LYS A 77 -17.51 12.49 -8.53
C LYS A 77 -16.47 13.03 -9.50
N LEU A 78 -15.35 12.33 -9.61
CA LEU A 78 -14.24 12.62 -10.52
C LEU A 78 -14.24 11.71 -11.76
N GLU A 79 -15.33 10.98 -12.04
CA GLU A 79 -15.46 10.00 -13.15
C GLU A 79 -14.26 9.04 -13.30
N LEU A 80 -13.58 8.74 -12.19
CA LEU A 80 -12.51 7.75 -12.15
C LEU A 80 -13.10 6.33 -12.25
N PRO A 81 -12.28 5.33 -12.66
CA PRO A 81 -12.75 3.96 -12.82
C PRO A 81 -13.35 3.31 -11.55
N GLY A 82 -13.00 3.80 -10.36
CA GLY A 82 -13.41 3.17 -9.10
C GLY A 82 -12.61 1.90 -8.83
N VAL A 83 -13.28 0.76 -8.66
CA VAL A 83 -12.63 -0.51 -8.29
C VAL A 83 -11.93 -1.13 -9.49
N TYR A 84 -12.53 -1.05 -10.67
CA TYR A 84 -11.90 -1.48 -11.93
C TYR A 84 -12.49 -0.72 -13.12
N ARG A 85 -11.70 -0.51 -14.17
CA ARG A 85 -12.22 0.04 -15.43
C ARG A 85 -13.09 -0.98 -16.15
N GLU A 86 -14.34 -0.61 -16.40
CA GLU A 86 -15.29 -1.42 -17.16
C GLU A 86 -14.87 -1.54 -18.64
N GLY A 87 -15.14 -2.70 -19.23
CA GLY A 87 -14.74 -3.04 -20.60
C GLY A 87 -13.23 -3.23 -20.81
N ALA A 88 -12.41 -3.01 -19.78
CA ALA A 88 -11.00 -3.37 -19.83
C ALA A 88 -10.84 -4.90 -19.71
N GLY A 89 -9.86 -5.46 -20.40
CA GLY A 89 -9.55 -6.90 -20.32
C GLY A 89 -8.47 -7.22 -19.28
N TRP A 90 -8.22 -8.52 -19.10
CA TRP A 90 -7.20 -9.06 -18.17
C TRP A 90 -5.82 -8.41 -18.32
N ARG A 91 -5.43 -7.98 -19.52
CA ARG A 91 -4.16 -7.29 -19.77
C ARG A 91 -4.02 -5.99 -18.98
N ARG A 92 -5.11 -5.26 -18.76
CA ARG A 92 -5.10 -4.00 -18.00
C ARG A 92 -5.30 -4.21 -16.52
N TRP A 93 -6.11 -5.20 -16.13
CA TRP A 93 -6.36 -5.51 -14.72
C TRP A 93 -5.22 -6.29 -14.04
N VAL A 94 -4.50 -7.13 -14.80
CA VAL A 94 -3.49 -8.04 -14.23
C VAL A 94 -2.15 -7.94 -14.95
N GLY A 95 -2.12 -8.12 -16.28
CA GLY A 95 -0.85 -8.26 -17.01
C GLY A 95 0.06 -7.02 -16.95
N ARG A 96 -0.49 -5.83 -17.21
CA ARG A 96 0.25 -4.55 -17.12
C ARG A 96 0.62 -4.20 -15.68
N PRO A 97 -0.29 -4.29 -14.69
CA PRO A 97 0.06 -4.12 -13.28
C PRO A 97 1.20 -5.02 -12.83
N MET A 98 1.19 -6.30 -13.21
CA MET A 98 2.26 -7.25 -12.89
C MET A 98 3.59 -6.80 -13.47
N LEU A 99 3.65 -6.49 -14.78
CA LEU A 99 4.89 -6.04 -15.41
C LEU A 99 5.43 -4.76 -14.75
N LEU A 100 4.55 -3.78 -14.50
CA LEU A 100 4.96 -2.53 -13.86
C LEU A 100 5.40 -2.74 -12.41
N GLY A 101 4.69 -3.57 -11.65
CA GLY A 101 5.05 -3.93 -10.29
C GLY A 101 6.42 -4.58 -10.24
N LEU A 102 6.68 -5.60 -11.06
CA LEU A 102 7.98 -6.26 -11.13
C LEU A 102 9.12 -5.29 -11.51
N ILE A 103 8.89 -4.38 -12.46
CA ILE A 103 9.87 -3.35 -12.82
C ILE A 103 10.12 -2.40 -11.64
N VAL A 104 9.06 -1.89 -11.01
CA VAL A 104 9.17 -0.97 -9.87
C VAL A 104 9.86 -1.64 -8.69
N GLY A 105 9.47 -2.87 -8.34
CA GLY A 105 10.10 -3.63 -7.27
C GLY A 105 11.57 -3.92 -7.53
N GLY A 106 11.95 -4.21 -8.79
CA GLY A 106 13.36 -4.31 -9.19
C GLY A 106 14.13 -3.00 -9.04
N VAL A 107 13.52 -1.85 -9.42
CA VAL A 107 14.13 -0.52 -9.21
C VAL A 107 14.30 -0.21 -7.73
N ILE A 108 13.29 -0.52 -6.91
CA ILE A 108 13.34 -0.34 -5.45
C ILE A 108 14.48 -1.20 -4.88
N SER A 109 14.56 -2.47 -5.29
CA SER A 109 15.63 -3.43 -4.91
C SER A 109 17.04 -2.88 -5.15
N LEU A 110 17.26 -2.35 -6.33
CA LEU A 110 18.56 -1.76 -6.70
C LEU A 110 18.84 -0.45 -5.98
N ALA A 111 17.81 0.35 -5.73
CA ALA A 111 17.95 1.61 -5.00
C ALA A 111 18.37 1.35 -3.55
N ASP A 112 17.73 0.42 -2.84
CA ASP A 112 18.12 0.09 -1.46
C ASP A 112 19.51 -0.51 -1.36
N LEU A 113 19.91 -1.36 -2.30
CA LEU A 113 21.29 -1.82 -2.39
C LEU A 113 22.28 -0.64 -2.53
N ALA A 114 21.93 0.36 -3.33
CA ALA A 114 22.77 1.55 -3.49
C ALA A 114 22.81 2.42 -2.21
N PHE A 115 21.72 2.48 -1.45
CA PHE A 115 21.67 3.21 -0.19
C PHE A 115 22.42 2.48 0.93
N SER A 116 22.26 1.17 1.04
CA SER A 116 22.93 0.34 2.05
C SER A 116 24.44 0.36 1.88
N THR A 117 24.93 0.13 0.66
CA THR A 117 26.38 0.15 0.35
C THR A 117 27.04 1.53 0.56
N ALA A 118 26.28 2.62 0.55
CA ALA A 118 26.82 3.97 0.63
C ALA A 118 26.89 4.54 2.06
N ARG A 119 26.24 3.93 3.07
CA ARG A 119 25.86 4.66 4.30
C ARG A 119 25.92 3.90 5.63
N ASP A 120 26.68 2.81 5.77
CA ASP A 120 26.75 2.00 7.00
C ASP A 120 25.34 1.61 7.53
N TRP A 121 24.46 1.25 6.59
CA TRP A 121 23.08 0.81 6.83
C TRP A 121 22.86 -0.50 6.08
N ASP A 122 22.24 -1.49 6.72
CA ASP A 122 22.11 -2.83 6.13
C ASP A 122 20.88 -3.00 5.21
N GLY A 123 20.17 -1.91 4.89
CA GLY A 123 18.94 -1.96 4.11
C GLY A 123 17.70 -2.26 4.96
N PHE A 124 16.51 -2.15 4.36
CA PHE A 124 15.28 -2.49 5.07
C PHE A 124 15.09 -4.01 5.24
N SER A 125 14.73 -4.46 6.44
CA SER A 125 14.42 -5.87 6.70
C SER A 125 13.21 -6.34 5.90
N HIS A 126 13.25 -7.57 5.37
CA HIS A 126 12.13 -8.19 4.68
C HIS A 126 11.44 -9.24 5.57
N PRO A 127 10.10 -9.39 5.52
CA PRO A 127 9.41 -10.46 6.21
C PRO A 127 9.93 -11.83 5.74
N PRO A 128 10.12 -12.81 6.64
CA PRO A 128 10.60 -14.14 6.27
C PRO A 128 9.57 -14.87 5.38
N PHE A 129 10.01 -15.81 4.54
CA PHE A 129 9.09 -16.69 3.81
C PHE A 129 8.44 -17.71 4.78
N PRO A 130 7.13 -18.00 4.69
CA PRO A 130 6.16 -17.56 3.68
C PRO A 130 5.44 -16.24 4.00
N MET A 131 5.80 -15.55 5.08
CA MET A 131 5.13 -14.32 5.49
C MET A 131 5.26 -13.17 4.53
N SER A 132 6.37 -13.10 3.78
CA SER A 132 6.50 -12.13 2.69
C SER A 132 5.33 -12.20 1.71
N LEU A 133 4.81 -13.38 1.37
CA LEU A 133 3.64 -13.51 0.47
C LEU A 133 2.36 -12.92 1.07
N ILE A 134 2.11 -13.21 2.35
CA ILE A 134 0.93 -12.72 3.07
C ILE A 134 1.04 -11.20 3.25
N ALA A 135 2.21 -10.71 3.67
CA ALA A 135 2.51 -9.30 3.82
C ALA A 135 2.27 -8.54 2.51
N SER A 136 2.86 -9.00 1.39
CA SER A 136 2.66 -8.41 0.06
C SER A 136 1.19 -8.32 -0.35
N ALA A 137 0.41 -9.37 -0.08
CA ALA A 137 -1.02 -9.38 -0.39
C ALA A 137 -1.81 -8.41 0.51
N THR A 138 -1.53 -8.39 1.81
CA THR A 138 -2.22 -7.50 2.75
C THR A 138 -1.86 -6.03 2.53
N ALA A 139 -0.59 -5.71 2.30
CA ALA A 139 -0.12 -4.36 1.99
C ALA A 139 -0.71 -3.90 0.65
N GLY A 140 -0.51 -4.71 -0.41
CA GLY A 140 -1.02 -4.41 -1.74
C GLY A 140 -2.54 -4.19 -1.80
N ILE A 141 -3.34 -4.85 -0.97
CA ILE A 141 -4.79 -4.58 -0.90
C ILE A 141 -5.10 -3.42 0.04
N GLY A 142 -4.66 -3.50 1.30
CA GLY A 142 -5.04 -2.58 2.36
C GLY A 142 -4.55 -1.16 2.10
N GLU A 143 -3.29 -1.01 1.70
CA GLU A 143 -2.68 0.30 1.47
C GLU A 143 -3.27 0.96 0.23
N GLU A 144 -3.58 0.20 -0.83
CA GLU A 144 -4.23 0.78 -2.01
C GLU A 144 -5.67 1.23 -1.73
N ILE A 145 -6.40 0.57 -0.83
CA ILE A 145 -7.70 1.05 -0.35
C ILE A 145 -7.53 2.40 0.36
N LEU A 146 -6.53 2.54 1.24
CA LEU A 146 -6.32 3.77 2.00
C LEU A 146 -5.75 4.89 1.12
N TYR A 147 -4.67 4.66 0.40
CA TYR A 147 -3.92 5.74 -0.25
C TYR A 147 -4.41 6.06 -1.66
N ARG A 148 -4.91 5.06 -2.41
CA ARG A 148 -5.39 5.28 -3.79
C ARG A 148 -6.89 5.49 -3.82
N ALA A 149 -7.66 4.54 -3.28
CA ALA A 149 -9.11 4.71 -3.26
C ALA A 149 -9.49 5.93 -2.40
N PHE A 150 -8.99 6.04 -1.16
CA PHE A 150 -9.34 7.15 -0.27
C PHE A 150 -8.49 8.42 -0.46
N VAL A 151 -7.23 8.45 -0.03
CA VAL A 151 -6.42 9.69 0.05
C VAL A 151 -6.29 10.37 -1.31
N MET A 152 -5.84 9.67 -2.35
CA MET A 152 -5.70 10.25 -3.70
C MET A 152 -7.04 10.78 -4.24
N SER A 153 -8.12 10.01 -4.13
CA SER A 153 -9.44 10.46 -4.62
C SER A 153 -9.97 11.66 -3.83
N LEU A 154 -9.77 11.69 -2.52
CA LEU A 154 -10.16 12.81 -1.66
C LEU A 154 -9.42 14.09 -2.06
N TRP A 155 -8.09 14.04 -2.17
CA TRP A 155 -7.30 15.21 -2.56
C TRP A 155 -7.62 15.68 -3.97
N ALA A 156 -7.74 14.77 -4.93
CA ALA A 156 -8.17 15.13 -6.28
C ALA A 156 -9.56 15.79 -6.27
N PHE A 157 -10.47 15.31 -5.43
CA PHE A 157 -11.82 15.86 -5.30
C PHE A 157 -11.82 17.27 -4.69
N LEU A 158 -11.07 17.47 -3.60
CA LEU A 158 -10.94 18.77 -2.95
C LEU A 158 -10.31 19.81 -3.88
N TRP A 159 -9.27 19.44 -4.63
CA TRP A 159 -8.67 20.33 -5.62
C TRP A 159 -9.60 20.63 -6.78
N ASN A 160 -10.35 19.64 -7.26
CA ASN A 160 -11.35 19.86 -8.30
C ASN A 160 -12.45 20.83 -7.85
N LEU A 161 -12.90 20.72 -6.59
CA LEU A 161 -13.85 21.64 -5.97
C LEU A 161 -13.28 23.06 -5.84
N LEU A 162 -12.04 23.18 -5.32
CA LEU A 162 -11.38 24.47 -5.11
C LEU A 162 -11.14 25.23 -6.42
N LEU A 163 -10.72 24.52 -7.48
CA LEU A 163 -10.48 25.11 -8.79
C LEU A 163 -11.77 25.47 -9.53
N ARG A 164 -12.95 25.18 -8.97
CA ARG A 164 -14.29 25.39 -9.57
C ARG A 164 -14.43 24.78 -10.97
N ARG A 165 -13.63 23.74 -11.26
CA ARG A 165 -13.68 23.05 -12.53
C ARG A 165 -14.65 21.88 -12.36
N TRP A 166 -15.88 22.03 -12.83
CA TRP A 166 -16.88 20.95 -12.87
C TRP A 166 -16.57 19.89 -13.96
N ARG A 167 -15.31 19.78 -14.35
CA ARG A 167 -14.77 18.80 -15.30
C ARG A 167 -13.41 18.35 -14.78
N LEU A 168 -13.15 17.04 -14.85
CA LEU A 168 -11.84 16.45 -14.62
C LEU A 168 -10.76 17.35 -15.21
N THR A 169 -9.82 17.76 -14.37
CA THR A 169 -8.53 18.20 -14.88
C THR A 169 -7.51 17.13 -14.59
N GLY A 170 -6.70 16.76 -15.59
CA GLY A 170 -5.54 15.90 -15.37
C GLY A 170 -4.64 16.44 -14.25
N LEU A 171 -4.63 17.76 -14.04
CA LEU A 171 -3.94 18.43 -12.94
C LEU A 171 -4.48 18.01 -11.55
N ALA A 172 -5.80 18.04 -11.31
CA ALA A 172 -6.36 17.65 -10.01
C ALA A 172 -6.06 16.17 -9.69
N ILE A 173 -6.11 15.29 -10.70
CA ILE A 173 -5.73 13.88 -10.55
C ILE A 173 -4.25 13.75 -10.23
N TRP A 174 -3.37 14.49 -10.90
CA TRP A 174 -1.94 14.47 -10.65
C TRP A 174 -1.59 14.97 -9.25
N ILE A 175 -2.22 16.06 -8.80
CA ILE A 175 -2.04 16.56 -7.43
C ILE A 175 -2.52 15.51 -6.43
N GLY A 176 -3.67 14.88 -6.66
CA GLY A 176 -4.16 13.78 -5.82
C GLY A 176 -3.20 12.60 -5.79
N ASN A 177 -2.60 12.23 -6.92
CA ASN A 177 -1.62 11.14 -7.01
C ASN A 177 -0.35 11.46 -6.22
N VAL A 178 0.19 12.67 -6.38
CA VAL A 178 1.37 13.13 -5.63
C VAL A 178 1.07 13.18 -4.13
N ALA A 179 -0.08 13.72 -3.72
CA ALA A 179 -0.50 13.74 -2.33
C ALA A 179 -0.64 12.32 -1.76
N GLY A 180 -1.27 11.40 -2.51
CA GLY A 180 -1.38 9.99 -2.15
C GLY A 180 -0.02 9.33 -1.95
N ALA A 181 0.92 9.53 -2.88
CA ALA A 181 2.28 8.99 -2.79
C ALA A 181 3.08 9.55 -1.61
N LEU A 182 2.95 10.85 -1.32
CA LEU A 182 3.64 11.48 -0.19
C LEU A 182 3.08 11.02 1.15
N VAL A 183 1.76 10.91 1.29
CA VAL A 183 1.11 10.41 2.51
C VAL A 183 1.44 8.93 2.70
N PHE A 184 1.46 8.14 1.63
CA PHE A 184 1.89 6.75 1.64
C PHE A 184 3.33 6.59 2.13
N ALA A 185 4.27 7.37 1.59
CA ALA A 185 5.64 7.39 2.08
C ALA A 185 5.72 7.81 3.55
N ALA A 186 5.05 8.90 3.93
CA ALA A 186 5.06 9.38 5.31
C ALA A 186 4.50 8.37 6.33
N ALA A 187 3.54 7.53 5.91
CA ALA A 187 2.98 6.48 6.76
C ALA A 187 3.99 5.39 7.16
N HIS A 188 5.14 5.31 6.46
CA HIS A 188 6.23 4.39 6.80
C HIS A 188 7.23 4.97 7.81
N LEU A 189 7.17 6.27 8.10
CA LEU A 189 8.08 6.91 9.05
C LEU A 189 8.02 6.29 10.46
N PRO A 190 6.84 5.98 11.04
CA PRO A 190 6.78 5.32 12.36
C PRO A 190 7.50 3.97 12.38
N ALA A 191 7.39 3.18 11.31
CA ALA A 191 8.10 1.89 11.21
C ALA A 191 9.62 2.09 11.12
N ALA A 192 10.08 3.07 10.33
CA ALA A 192 11.50 3.41 10.26
C ALA A 192 12.06 3.94 11.58
N MET A 193 11.30 4.79 12.28
CA MET A 193 11.66 5.27 13.62
C MET A 193 11.81 4.12 14.60
N PHE A 194 10.86 3.19 14.59
CA PHE A 194 10.88 2.03 15.46
C PHE A 194 12.07 1.11 15.18
N LEU A 195 12.32 0.79 13.90
CA LEU A 195 13.46 -0.03 13.46
C LEU A 195 14.82 0.55 13.86
N LEU A 196 14.95 1.88 13.85
CA LEU A 196 16.19 2.58 14.18
C LEU A 196 16.28 3.05 15.64
N GLY A 197 15.28 2.70 16.47
CA GLY A 197 15.22 3.16 17.86
C GLY A 197 15.11 4.68 18.02
N ALA A 198 14.65 5.39 16.98
CA ALA A 198 14.53 6.83 16.97
C ALA A 198 13.26 7.29 17.69
N SER A 199 13.41 8.21 18.63
CA SER A 199 12.29 8.83 19.36
C SER A 199 11.69 10.01 18.60
N THR A 200 12.48 10.63 17.71
CA THR A 200 12.05 11.77 16.89
C THR A 200 12.49 11.63 15.43
N LEU A 201 11.80 12.31 14.51
CA LEU A 201 12.17 12.31 13.09
C LEU A 201 13.56 12.90 12.83
N ALA A 202 14.06 13.76 13.73
CA ALA A 202 15.37 14.39 13.59
C ALA A 202 16.53 13.41 13.85
N GLU A 203 16.26 12.30 14.54
CA GLU A 203 17.23 11.24 14.81
C GLU A 203 17.39 10.28 13.63
N LEU A 204 16.45 10.28 12.68
CA LEU A 204 16.56 9.45 11.49
C LEU A 204 17.69 9.93 10.56
N PRO A 205 18.56 9.01 10.08
CA PRO A 205 19.55 9.37 9.08
C PRO A 205 18.89 9.96 7.84
N ARG A 206 19.46 11.06 7.33
CA ARG A 206 18.93 11.74 6.12
C ARG A 206 18.87 10.80 4.91
N ALA A 207 19.80 9.84 4.84
CA ALA A 207 19.81 8.81 3.80
C ALA A 207 18.56 7.93 3.87
N VAL A 208 18.22 7.42 5.06
CA VAL A 208 17.00 6.59 5.28
C VAL A 208 15.74 7.39 4.97
N LEU A 209 15.67 8.67 5.35
CA LEU A 209 14.54 9.53 4.99
C LEU A 209 14.39 9.70 3.47
N ALA A 210 15.51 9.91 2.76
CA ALA A 210 15.51 10.07 1.31
C ALA A 210 15.15 8.76 0.61
N GLU A 211 15.67 7.64 1.07
CA GLU A 211 15.38 6.30 0.59
C GLU A 211 13.90 5.96 0.79
N LEU A 212 13.38 6.08 2.02
CA LEU A 212 11.98 5.83 2.33
C LEU A 212 11.04 6.67 1.47
N LEU A 213 11.36 7.94 1.25
CA LEU A 213 10.59 8.81 0.37
C LEU A 213 10.67 8.37 -1.10
N LEU A 214 11.85 7.97 -1.57
CA LEU A 214 12.07 7.55 -2.94
C LEU A 214 11.35 6.23 -3.25
N LEU A 215 11.56 5.20 -2.42
CA LEU A 215 11.02 3.86 -2.61
C LEU A 215 9.49 3.87 -2.59
N ASN A 216 8.91 4.39 -1.49
CA ASN A 216 7.47 4.44 -1.32
C ASN A 216 6.83 5.48 -2.25
N GLY A 217 7.49 6.61 -2.49
CA GLY A 217 6.98 7.63 -3.41
C GLY A 217 6.89 7.12 -4.86
N LEU A 218 7.90 6.38 -5.33
CA LEU A 218 7.88 5.78 -6.67
C LEU A 218 6.73 4.78 -6.83
N LEU A 219 6.61 3.84 -5.88
CA LEU A 219 5.50 2.88 -5.87
C LEU A 219 4.14 3.60 -5.77
N GLY A 220 4.08 4.59 -4.88
CA GLY A 220 3.08 5.67 -4.75
C GLY A 220 2.50 6.09 -6.09
N LEU A 221 3.35 6.76 -6.85
CA LEU A 221 3.02 7.43 -8.11
C LEU A 221 2.59 6.44 -9.21
N VAL A 222 3.27 5.29 -9.33
CA VAL A 222 2.96 4.31 -10.38
C VAL A 222 1.62 3.62 -10.10
N ALA A 223 1.38 3.19 -8.85
CA ALA A 223 0.11 2.56 -8.50
C ALA A 223 -1.06 3.57 -8.58
N GLY A 224 -0.87 4.82 -8.16
CA GLY A 224 -1.91 5.84 -8.30
C GLY A 224 -2.21 6.25 -9.75
N GLU A 225 -1.21 6.23 -10.63
CA GLU A 225 -1.42 6.41 -12.06
C GLU A 225 -2.23 5.23 -12.66
N ARG A 226 -1.92 3.99 -12.24
CA ARG A 226 -2.73 2.81 -12.60
C ARG A 226 -4.11 2.83 -11.99
N TYR A 227 -4.30 3.38 -10.79
CA TYR A 227 -5.63 3.59 -10.21
C TYR A 227 -6.47 4.53 -11.06
N ALA A 228 -5.92 5.70 -11.41
CA ALA A 228 -6.62 6.67 -12.26
C ALA A 228 -6.94 6.11 -13.65
N ARG A 229 -6.05 5.27 -14.19
CA ARG A 229 -6.26 4.65 -15.50
C ARG A 229 -7.15 3.43 -15.46
N ASP A 230 -6.96 2.46 -14.59
CA ASP A 230 -7.57 1.14 -14.71
C ASP A 230 -8.31 0.68 -13.43
N GLY A 231 -8.29 1.48 -12.36
CA GLY A 231 -9.02 1.25 -11.11
C GLY A 231 -8.20 0.58 -10.01
N LEU A 232 -8.83 0.41 -8.84
CA LEU A 232 -8.20 -0.13 -7.63
C LEU A 232 -7.51 -1.48 -7.86
N VAL A 233 -8.14 -2.41 -8.58
CA VAL A 233 -7.56 -3.74 -8.89
C VAL A 233 -6.20 -3.61 -9.58
N ALA A 234 -6.05 -2.64 -10.49
CA ALA A 234 -4.78 -2.41 -11.17
C ALA A 234 -3.71 -1.82 -10.25
N ALA A 235 -4.10 -0.96 -9.30
CA ALA A 235 -3.20 -0.39 -8.30
C ALA A 235 -2.71 -1.47 -7.32
N VAL A 236 -3.64 -2.30 -6.81
CA VAL A 236 -3.36 -3.50 -6.00
C VAL A 236 -2.37 -4.42 -6.72
N GLY A 237 -2.57 -4.65 -8.02
CA GLY A 237 -1.67 -5.47 -8.82
C GLY A 237 -0.25 -4.88 -8.92
N VAL A 238 -0.10 -3.57 -9.15
CA VAL A 238 1.23 -2.94 -9.18
C VAL A 238 1.93 -3.13 -7.84
N HIS A 239 1.22 -2.83 -6.76
CA HIS A 239 1.76 -2.91 -5.41
C HIS A 239 2.19 -4.34 -5.06
N PHE A 240 1.25 -5.28 -5.15
CA PHE A 240 1.51 -6.68 -4.85
C PHE A 240 2.74 -7.21 -5.59
N TRP A 241 2.85 -6.97 -6.90
CA TRP A 241 3.96 -7.48 -7.69
C TRP A 241 5.29 -6.73 -7.44
N ALA A 242 5.24 -5.47 -7.02
CA ALA A 242 6.43 -4.77 -6.53
C ALA A 242 6.95 -5.42 -5.25
N ASP A 243 6.06 -5.74 -4.31
CA ASP A 243 6.42 -6.42 -3.07
C ASP A 243 6.89 -7.86 -3.31
N ILE A 244 6.31 -8.58 -4.28
CA ILE A 244 6.84 -9.90 -4.65
C ILE A 244 8.29 -9.79 -5.14
N ALA A 245 8.59 -8.82 -6.01
CA ALA A 245 9.96 -8.61 -6.46
C ALA A 245 10.89 -8.25 -5.29
N TRP A 246 10.44 -7.37 -4.40
CA TRP A 246 11.24 -6.79 -3.33
C TRP A 246 11.36 -7.67 -2.07
N HIS A 247 10.28 -8.25 -1.55
CA HIS A 247 10.27 -9.03 -0.31
C HIS A 247 10.41 -10.55 -0.52
N VAL A 248 10.11 -11.07 -1.71
CA VAL A 248 10.14 -12.52 -1.97
C VAL A 248 11.33 -12.89 -2.85
N ILE A 249 11.50 -12.20 -3.98
CA ILE A 249 12.49 -12.58 -5.00
C ILE A 249 13.87 -12.02 -4.63
N TRP A 250 13.97 -10.73 -4.30
CA TRP A 250 15.25 -10.06 -4.04
C TRP A 250 16.11 -10.72 -2.95
N PRO A 251 15.56 -11.11 -1.77
CA PRO A 251 16.35 -11.74 -0.71
C PRO A 251 16.92 -13.12 -1.09
N LEU A 252 16.47 -13.73 -2.19
CA LEU A 252 17.04 -14.99 -2.70
C LEU A 252 18.40 -14.77 -3.39
N PHE A 253 18.69 -13.52 -3.78
CA PHE A 253 19.90 -13.14 -4.52
C PHE A 253 20.79 -12.19 -3.73
N ALA A 254 20.21 -11.28 -2.96
CA ALA A 254 20.92 -10.42 -2.05
C ALA A 254 21.34 -11.25 -0.82
N ARG A 255 22.64 -11.52 -0.69
CA ARG A 255 23.27 -12.10 0.50
C ARG A 255 24.12 -11.05 1.17
#